data_AF-A0A0S2I1X3-F1
#
_entry.id   AF-A0A0S2I1X3-F1
#
_cell.length_a   1.000
_cell.length_b   1.000
_cell.length_c   1.000
_cell.angle_alpha   90.00
_cell.angle_beta   90.00
_cell.angle_gamma   90.00
#
_symmetry.space_group_name_H-M   'P 1'
#
loop_
_entity.id
_entity.type
_entity.pdbx_description
1 polymer ?
#
loop_
_entity_poly.entity_id
_entity_poly.type
_entity_poly.pdbx_seq_one_letter_code
_entity_poly.pdbx_strand_id
1 'polypeptide(L)' 'MLLACTHYPVIAEEIAAVMSPGCILIDPMKKVMEELQKNVLPFTKSGEDHFFTTGNPDIMQAAAINEFEVDIKAIK' A
#
# COMPACT_ATOMS: atom_id res chain seq x y z
N MET A 1 -1.76 12.67 12.77
CA MET A 1 -0.82 11.54 12.94
C MET A 1 -0.38 11.04 11.57
N LEU A 2 0.91 10.77 11.39
CA LEU A 2 1.43 10.16 10.17
C LEU A 2 1.25 8.64 10.24
N LEU A 3 0.67 8.04 9.20
CA LEU A 3 0.60 6.59 9.02
C LEU A 3 1.95 6.07 8.52
N ALA A 4 2.95 6.09 9.41
CA ALA A 4 4.36 5.87 9.08
C ALA A 4 4.75 4.41 8.83
N CYS A 5 3.78 3.48 8.84
CA CYS A 5 3.96 2.10 8.43
C CYS A 5 3.03 1.83 7.26
N THR A 6 3.52 1.19 6.20
CA THR A 6 2.77 0.92 4.97
C THR A 6 1.51 0.07 5.18
N HIS A 7 1.40 -0.61 6.32
CA HIS A 7 0.22 -1.41 6.70
C HIS A 7 -0.89 -0.57 7.33
N TYR A 8 -0.59 0.60 7.90
CA TYR A 8 -1.58 1.38 8.67
C TYR A 8 -2.73 1.97 7.85
N PRO A 9 -2.61 2.29 6.56
CA PRO A 9 -3.76 2.71 5.75
C PRO A 9 -4.91 1.70 5.78
N VAL A 10 -4.60 0.39 5.88
CA VAL A 10 -5.60 -0.69 5.94
C VAL A 10 -6.51 -0.57 7.17
N ILE A 11 -5.94 -0.14 8.30
CA ILE A 11 -6.65 -0.02 9.59
C ILE A 11 -6.87 1.43 10.00
N ALA A 12 -6.95 2.34 9.01
CA ALA A 12 -7.01 3.78 9.27
C ALA A 12 -8.27 4.17 10.05
N GLU A 13 -9.38 3.46 9.85
CA GLU A 13 -10.64 3.71 10.56
C GLU A 13 -10.53 3.35 12.05
N GLU A 14 -9.92 2.22 12.38
CA GLU A 14 -9.68 1.77 13.75
C GLU A 14 -8.71 2.70 14.47
N ILE A 15 -7.66 3.16 13.76
CA ILE A 15 -6.75 4.17 14.29
C ILE A 15 -7.51 5.46 14.57
N ALA A 16 -8.35 5.93 13.63
CA ALA A 16 -9.12 7.17 13.80
C ALA A 16 -10.07 7.09 15.00
N ALA A 17 -10.68 5.92 15.25
CA ALA A 17 -11.64 5.71 16.34
C ALA A 17 -11.05 5.92 17.74
N VAL A 18 -9.74 5.72 17.93
CA VAL A 18 -9.06 5.88 19.23
C VAL A 18 -8.30 7.21 19.35
N MET A 19 -8.27 8.02 18.30
CA MET A 19 -7.57 9.31 18.32
C MET A 19 -8.44 10.43 18.89
N SER A 20 -7.78 11.47 19.39
CA SER A 20 -8.47 12.69 19.84
C SER A 20 -9.29 13.31 18.70
N PRO A 21 -10.49 13.85 18.98
CA PRO A 21 -11.26 14.60 17.98
C PRO A 21 -10.41 15.68 17.31
N GLY A 22 -10.39 15.69 15.97
CA GLY A 22 -9.57 16.61 15.18
C GLY A 22 -8.17 16.11 14.83
N CYS A 23 -7.78 14.90 15.26
CA CYS A 23 -6.57 14.26 14.73
C CYS A 23 -6.79 13.88 13.25
N ILE A 24 -5.96 14.43 12.37
CA ILE A 24 -5.96 14.09 10.95
C ILE A 24 -4.95 12.96 10.72
N LEU A 25 -5.38 11.86 10.10
CA LEU A 25 -4.49 10.80 9.65
C LEU A 25 -3.91 11.16 8.27
N ILE A 26 -2.61 11.00 8.11
CA ILE A 26 -1.89 11.33 6.87
C ILE A 26 -1.21 10.07 6.37
N ASP A 27 -1.62 9.58 5.20
CA ASP A 27 -0.89 8.57 4.45
C ASP A 27 0.19 9.24 3.58
N PRO A 28 1.49 8.98 3.84
CA PRO A 28 2.57 9.56 3.03
C PRO A 28 2.67 8.97 1.62
N MET A 29 2.07 7.81 1.33
CA MET A 29 2.29 7.07 0.10
C MET A 29 1.87 7.86 -1.14
N LYS A 30 0.79 8.64 -1.04
CA LYS A 30 0.37 9.54 -2.12
C LYS A 30 1.48 10.52 -2.53
N LYS A 31 2.14 11.14 -1.55
CA LYS A 31 3.23 12.09 -1.81
C LYS A 31 4.47 11.39 -2.36
N VAL A 32 4.76 10.18 -1.89
CA VAL A 32 5.83 9.34 -2.45
C VAL A 32 5.58 9.05 -3.93
N MET A 33 4.35 8.66 -4.29
CA MET A 33 4.00 8.39 -5.68
C MET A 33 4.15 9.63 -6.57
N GLU A 34 3.68 10.80 -6.12
CA GLU A 34 3.86 12.05 -6.86
C GLU A 34 5.35 12.35 -7.15
N GLU A 35 6.22 12.17 -6.16
CA GLU A 35 7.66 12.40 -6.34
C GLU A 35 8.34 11.34 -7.21
N LEU A 36 7.91 10.07 -7.14
CA LEU A 36 8.42 9.01 -8.02
C LEU A 36 8.08 9.28 -9.49
N GLN A 37 6.85 9.70 -9.77
CA GLN A 37 6.41 10.02 -11.13
C GLN A 37 7.16 11.22 -11.70
N LYS A 38 7.48 12.21 -10.86
CA LYS A 38 8.18 13.42 -11.27
C LYS A 38 9.67 13.21 -11.53
N ASN A 39 10.33 12.41 -10.68
CA ASN A 39 11.79 12.40 -10.61
C ASN A 39 12.46 11.08 -11.03
N VAL A 40 11.71 9.96 -11.10
CA VAL A 40 12.32 8.62 -11.21
C VAL A 40 11.85 7.84 -12.44
N LEU A 41 10.60 8.00 -12.90
CA LEU A 41 10.03 7.08 -13.89
C LEU A 41 9.53 7.77 -15.16
N PRO A 42 10.06 7.45 -16.35
CA PRO A 42 9.28 7.54 -17.57
C PRO A 42 8.29 6.36 -17.60
N PHE A 43 6.98 6.62 -17.47
CA PHE A 43 5.97 5.59 -17.61
C PHE A 43 5.96 5.04 -19.04
N THR A 44 6.68 3.94 -19.30
CA THR A 44 6.35 3.06 -20.40
C THR A 44 5.29 2.07 -19.92
N LYS A 45 4.11 2.10 -20.53
CA LYS A 45 2.95 1.26 -20.14
C LYS A 45 3.14 -0.25 -20.33
N SER A 46 4.31 -0.72 -20.79
CA SER A 46 4.56 -2.14 -21.00
C SER A 46 5.55 -2.69 -19.98
N GLY A 47 5.11 -3.68 -19.22
CA GLY A 47 5.90 -4.45 -18.28
C GLY A 47 5.04 -5.56 -17.68
N GLU A 48 5.69 -6.56 -17.09
CA GLU A 48 5.03 -7.58 -16.28
C GLU A 48 5.41 -7.38 -14.81
N ASP A 49 4.41 -7.41 -13.93
CA ASP A 49 4.65 -7.36 -12.49
C ASP A 49 4.98 -8.78 -11.98
N HIS A 50 6.00 -8.87 -11.13
CA HIS A 50 6.39 -10.11 -10.46
C HIS A 50 6.41 -9.89 -8.95
N PHE A 51 5.66 -10.73 -8.25
CA PHE A 51 5.55 -10.70 -6.79
C PHE A 51 6.29 -11.89 -6.20
N PHE A 52 7.01 -11.64 -5.11
CA PHE A 52 7.81 -12.65 -4.43
C PHE A 52 7.52 -12.57 -2.94
N THR A 53 7.50 -13.72 -2.26
CA THR A 53 7.37 -13.77 -0.80
C THR A 53 8.25 -14.85 -0.20
N THR A 54 8.79 -14.58 0.98
CA THR A 54 9.44 -15.60 1.80
C THR A 54 8.45 -16.32 2.72
N GLY A 55 7.20 -15.84 2.79
CA GLY A 55 6.12 -16.41 3.59
C GLY A 55 5.23 -17.38 2.80
N ASN A 56 3.97 -17.49 3.22
CA ASN A 56 2.97 -18.28 2.51
C ASN A 56 2.36 -17.47 1.34
N PRO A 57 2.46 -17.95 0.08
CA PRO A 57 1.90 -17.27 -1.09
C PRO A 57 0.39 -17.06 -1.03
N ASP A 58 -0.39 -18.04 -0.57
CA ASP A 58 -1.84 -17.95 -0.50
C ASP A 58 -2.28 -16.86 0.49
N ILE A 59 -1.58 -16.74 1.61
CA ILE A 59 -1.82 -15.69 2.61
C ILE A 59 -1.48 -14.31 2.04
N MET A 60 -0.37 -14.18 1.31
CA MET A 60 -0.01 -12.91 0.66
C MET A 60 -1.04 -12.51 -0.39
N GLN A 61 -1.50 -13.46 -1.22
CA GLN A 61 -2.49 -13.20 -2.25
C GLN A 61 -3.82 -12.74 -1.63
N ALA A 62 -4.28 -13.40 -0.56
CA ALA A 62 -5.48 -13.03 0.17
C ALA A 62 -5.35 -11.63 0.83
N ALA A 63 -4.19 -11.30 1.40
CA ALA A 63 -3.97 -9.97 1.98
C ALA A 63 -3.95 -8.88 0.90
N ALA A 64 -3.30 -9.13 -0.24
CA ALA A 64 -3.20 -8.16 -1.34
C ALA A 64 -4.57 -7.80 -1.93
N ILE A 65 -5.45 -8.81 -2.12
CA ILE A 65 -6.78 -8.56 -2.68
C ILE A 65 -7.70 -7.87 -1.67
N ASN A 66 -7.69 -8.30 -0.40
CA ASN A 66 -8.64 -7.81 0.61
C ASN A 66 -8.26 -6.45 1.17
N GLU A 67 -6.96 -6.19 1.37
CA GLU A 67 -6.49 -5.01 2.10
C GLU A 67 -5.94 -3.91 1.19
N PHE A 68 -5.55 -4.26 -0.04
CA PHE A 68 -4.89 -3.34 -0.97
C PHE A 68 -5.54 -3.29 -2.36
N GLU A 69 -6.60 -4.07 -2.60
CA GLU A 69 -7.28 -4.18 -3.91
C GLU A 69 -6.33 -4.56 -5.07
N VAL A 70 -5.26 -5.30 -4.76
CA VAL A 70 -4.27 -5.76 -5.75
C VAL A 70 -4.50 -7.24 -6.07
N ASP A 71 -4.87 -7.52 -7.33
CA ASP A 71 -4.97 -8.88 -7.85
C ASP A 71 -3.58 -9.41 -8.26
N ILE A 72 -2.93 -10.15 -7.35
CA ILE A 72 -1.66 -10.81 -7.62
C ILE A 72 -1.92 -12.12 -8.36
N LYS A 73 -1.68 -12.14 -9.67
CA LYS A 73 -1.92 -13.31 -10.53
C LYS A 73 -0.96 -14.49 -10.29
N ALA A 74 0.26 -14.19 -9.89
CA ALA A 74 1.28 -15.21 -9.61
C ALA A 74 2.31 -14.68 -8.59
N ILE A 75 2.61 -15.51 -7.59
CA ILE A 75 3.67 -15.28 -6.61
C ILE A 75 4.77 -16.31 -6.88
N LYS A 76 6.00 -15.83 -7.03
CA LYS A 76 7.19 -16.64 -7.27
C LYS A 76 7.99 -16.84 -6.00
#